data_AF-A0A413L4K1-F1
#
_entry.id   AF-A0A413L4K1-F1
#
_cell.length_a   1.000
_cell.length_b   1.000
_cell.length_c   1.000
_cell.angle_alpha   90.00
_cell.angle_beta   90.00
_cell.angle_gamma   90.00
#
_symmetry.space_group_name_H-M   'P 1'
#
loop_
_entity.id
_entity.type
_entity.pdbx_description
1 polymer ?
#
loop_
_entity_poly.entity_id
_entity_poly.type
_entity_poly.pdbx_seq_one_letter_code
_entity_poly.pdbx_strand_id
1 'polypeptide(L)'
;MISLEKIKFGLRLIFLISLMVNQEENAMDAKLFENFDFAVLNSPEYKEDAVREDILTPVLKKLGYQPYGVNKMIRSKAIPHPFVYIGSTSNKIFIIPDYLLQVDNLNVLVIDAKSPKENIREGKNVQQVFSYAIHPDIRTNMYGLCNGREISIFSVSKKEPIGIFDVFTIDENWDQLYRTISPIALTNPSLLNYLPDYGLCCLKLGIANVDHCFYGIWIDSIIRMNDFEYTMSSVCFDYQVSFDFTKNQLSEFLMHIPLNKREIVVRSLFCYPFKYSAESQEECFALDIRARIGKEIQSNENEDYLPLEVVDFM
;
A
#
# COMPACT_ATOMS: atom_id res chain seq x y z
N MET A 1 -45.80 0.52 -5.76
CA MET A 1 -45.68 -0.10 -4.43
C MET A 1 -44.93 -1.42 -4.60
N ILE A 2 -43.60 -1.33 -4.72
CA ILE A 2 -42.72 -2.49 -4.95
C ILE A 2 -42.31 -3.01 -3.57
N SER A 3 -42.57 -4.29 -3.33
CA SER A 3 -42.52 -4.96 -2.02
C SER A 3 -41.17 -4.80 -1.29
N LEU A 4 -41.25 -4.41 -0.02
CA LEU A 4 -40.18 -4.33 0.99
C LEU A 4 -39.43 -5.67 1.22
N GLU A 5 -39.86 -6.77 0.61
CA GLU A 5 -39.16 -8.06 0.71
C GLU A 5 -37.91 -8.17 -0.18
N LYS A 6 -37.81 -7.42 -1.29
CA LYS A 6 -36.59 -7.44 -2.14
C LYS A 6 -35.41 -6.71 -1.50
N ILE A 7 -35.66 -5.79 -0.55
CA ILE A 7 -34.62 -5.05 0.19
C ILE A 7 -33.96 -5.97 1.24
N LYS A 8 -34.66 -6.99 1.76
CA LYS A 8 -34.11 -7.92 2.76
C LYS A 8 -33.14 -8.96 2.18
N PHE A 9 -33.23 -9.29 0.90
CA PHE A 9 -32.32 -10.23 0.25
C PHE A 9 -30.98 -9.59 -0.12
N GLY A 10 -30.99 -8.32 -0.54
CA GLY A 10 -29.77 -7.53 -0.78
C GLY A 10 -28.93 -7.35 0.48
N LEU A 11 -29.55 -7.00 1.62
CA LEU A 11 -28.83 -6.86 2.89
C LEU A 11 -28.24 -8.18 3.44
N ARG A 12 -28.87 -9.33 3.16
CA ARG A 12 -28.34 -10.63 3.59
C ARG A 12 -27.14 -11.08 2.76
N LEU A 13 -27.10 -10.75 1.47
CA LEU A 13 -25.94 -10.99 0.62
C LEU A 13 -24.78 -10.05 0.99
N ILE A 14 -25.07 -8.78 1.33
CA ILE A 14 -24.09 -7.81 1.87
C ILE A 14 -23.47 -8.30 3.19
N PHE A 15 -24.29 -8.86 4.10
CA PHE A 15 -23.79 -9.41 5.37
C PHE A 15 -22.96 -10.70 5.16
N LEU A 16 -23.32 -11.54 4.20
CA LEU A 16 -22.57 -12.76 3.87
C LEU A 16 -21.27 -12.47 3.13
N ILE A 17 -21.23 -11.48 2.23
CA ILE A 17 -20.00 -11.05 1.56
C ILE A 17 -19.04 -10.45 2.60
N SER A 18 -19.53 -9.60 3.51
CA SER A 18 -18.72 -9.08 4.62
C SER A 18 -18.24 -10.17 5.59
N LEU A 19 -19.01 -11.25 5.80
CA LEU A 19 -18.62 -12.38 6.65
C LEU A 19 -17.70 -13.41 5.95
N MET A 20 -17.70 -13.48 4.62
CA MET A 20 -16.87 -14.42 3.85
C MET A 20 -15.52 -13.82 3.44
N VAL A 21 -15.42 -12.49 3.29
CA VAL A 21 -14.13 -11.78 3.19
C VAL A 21 -13.26 -12.06 4.43
N ASN A 22 -13.88 -12.17 5.60
CA ASN A 22 -13.18 -12.46 6.87
C ASN A 22 -12.56 -13.86 7.00
N GLN A 23 -12.73 -14.79 6.04
CA GLN A 23 -12.20 -16.15 6.19
C GLN A 23 -10.80 -16.37 5.60
N GLU A 24 -10.39 -15.61 4.57
CA GLU A 24 -9.02 -15.62 4.05
C GLU A 24 -8.11 -14.58 4.73
N GLU A 25 -8.67 -13.54 5.36
CA GLU A 25 -7.96 -12.59 6.23
C GLU A 25 -7.36 -13.23 7.50
N ASN A 26 -7.82 -14.41 7.91
CA ASN A 26 -7.40 -15.07 9.15
C ASN A 26 -5.91 -15.45 9.23
N ALA A 27 -5.15 -15.37 8.13
CA ALA A 27 -3.70 -15.52 8.16
C ALA A 27 -2.93 -14.18 8.24
N MET A 28 -3.56 -13.06 7.85
CA MET A 28 -3.00 -11.70 7.98
C MET A 28 -3.40 -11.00 9.29
N ASP A 29 -4.49 -11.43 9.92
CA ASP A 29 -5.05 -10.87 11.16
C ASP A 29 -4.45 -11.40 12.46
N ALA A 30 -3.49 -12.32 12.40
CA ALA A 30 -2.77 -12.73 13.61
C ALA A 30 -2.02 -11.52 14.18
N LYS A 31 -2.42 -11.10 15.39
CA LYS A 31 -1.77 -10.02 16.13
C LYS A 31 -0.30 -10.37 16.30
N LEU A 32 0.59 -9.47 15.89
CA LEU A 32 2.03 -9.74 15.80
C LEU A 32 2.63 -10.17 17.15
N PHE A 33 2.07 -9.65 18.24
CA PHE A 33 2.56 -9.87 19.60
C PHE A 33 1.51 -10.46 20.55
N GLU A 34 0.54 -11.23 20.03
CA GLU A 34 -0.54 -11.81 20.85
C GLU A 34 -0.04 -12.59 22.07
N ASN A 35 1.06 -13.31 21.90
CA ASN A 35 1.65 -14.19 22.93
C ASN A 35 2.93 -13.61 23.55
N PHE A 36 3.23 -12.33 23.34
CA PHE A 36 4.41 -11.70 23.90
C PHE A 36 4.10 -11.03 25.25
N ASP A 37 4.78 -11.46 26.32
CA ASP A 37 4.64 -10.82 27.63
C ASP A 37 5.51 -9.56 27.71
N PHE A 38 4.89 -8.39 27.48
CA PHE A 38 5.58 -7.12 27.55
C PHE A 38 6.14 -6.75 28.93
N ALA A 39 5.78 -7.46 30.01
CA ALA A 39 6.38 -7.24 31.32
C ALA A 39 7.91 -7.47 31.31
N VAL A 40 8.42 -8.32 30.40
CA VAL A 40 9.86 -8.57 30.23
C VAL A 40 10.66 -7.32 29.90
N LEU A 41 10.04 -6.29 29.29
CA LEU A 41 10.69 -5.01 28.98
C LEU A 41 11.08 -4.20 30.23
N ASN A 42 10.59 -4.59 31.41
CA ASN A 42 11.00 -4.01 32.68
C ASN A 42 12.18 -4.75 33.32
N SER A 43 12.51 -5.95 32.82
CA SER A 43 13.65 -6.73 33.30
C SER A 43 14.97 -6.07 32.92
N PRO A 44 15.92 -5.90 33.85
CA PRO A 44 17.28 -5.42 33.55
C PRO A 44 18.07 -6.33 32.60
N GLU A 45 17.66 -7.60 32.48
CA GLU A 45 18.30 -8.58 31.61
C GLU A 45 17.83 -8.48 30.15
N TYR A 46 16.69 -7.81 29.91
CA TYR A 46 16.14 -7.61 28.57
C TYR A 46 16.84 -6.45 27.87
N LYS A 47 17.79 -6.78 26.99
CA LYS A 47 18.71 -5.84 26.35
C LYS A 47 18.44 -5.68 24.86
N GLU A 48 19.31 -4.93 24.20
CA GLU A 48 19.25 -4.58 22.78
C GLU A 48 19.12 -5.81 21.86
N ASP A 49 19.84 -6.87 22.15
CA ASP A 49 19.79 -8.15 21.42
C ASP A 49 18.42 -8.82 21.51
N ALA A 50 17.79 -8.80 22.69
CA ALA A 50 16.44 -9.32 22.88
C ALA A 50 15.39 -8.46 22.15
N VAL A 51 15.47 -7.13 22.25
CA VAL A 51 14.61 -6.22 21.48
C VAL A 51 14.73 -6.49 19.97
N ARG A 52 15.95 -6.72 19.49
CA ARG A 52 16.22 -6.98 18.08
C ARG A 52 15.57 -8.26 17.57
N GLU A 53 15.70 -9.37 18.29
CA GLU A 53 15.21 -10.67 17.84
C GLU A 53 13.72 -10.88 18.16
N ASP A 54 13.25 -10.46 19.33
CA ASP A 54 11.90 -10.77 19.79
C ASP A 54 10.86 -9.76 19.27
N ILE A 55 11.28 -8.55 18.88
CA ILE A 55 10.37 -7.46 18.47
C ILE A 55 10.68 -6.98 17.06
N LEU A 56 11.88 -6.44 16.84
CA LEU A 56 12.20 -5.79 15.57
C LEU A 56 12.22 -6.80 14.40
N THR A 57 12.77 -8.00 14.61
CA THR A 57 12.78 -9.06 13.58
C THR A 57 11.37 -9.47 13.13
N PRO A 58 10.42 -9.81 14.03
CA PRO A 58 9.04 -10.09 13.66
C PRO A 58 8.38 -8.98 12.85
N VAL A 59 8.55 -7.71 13.27
CA VAL A 59 8.00 -6.54 12.56
C VAL A 59 8.52 -6.48 11.12
N LEU A 60 9.85 -6.54 10.95
CA LEU A 60 10.48 -6.47 9.62
C LEU A 60 10.06 -7.64 8.72
N LYS A 61 9.88 -8.84 9.29
CA LYS A 61 9.36 -10.00 8.55
C LYS A 61 7.91 -9.81 8.11
N LYS A 62 7.02 -9.31 8.99
CA LYS A 62 5.61 -9.03 8.64
C LYS A 62 5.49 -7.90 7.59
N LEU A 63 6.44 -6.96 7.56
CA LEU A 63 6.57 -5.97 6.48
C LEU A 63 7.07 -6.53 5.13
N GLY A 64 7.48 -7.80 5.09
CA GLY A 64 7.91 -8.48 3.87
C GLY A 64 9.43 -8.47 3.62
N TYR A 65 10.24 -8.04 4.58
CA TYR A 65 11.70 -8.15 4.49
C TYR A 65 12.18 -9.54 4.91
N GLN A 66 13.14 -10.08 4.15
CA GLN A 66 13.70 -11.41 4.37
C GLN A 66 15.23 -11.37 4.30
N PRO A 67 15.96 -12.38 4.81
CA PRO A 67 17.41 -12.43 4.66
C PRO A 67 17.90 -12.57 3.21
N TYR A 68 17.00 -12.86 2.27
CA TYR A 68 17.25 -13.11 0.85
C TYR A 68 16.13 -12.51 -0.01
N GLY A 69 16.25 -12.63 -1.34
CA GLY A 69 15.23 -12.16 -2.29
C GLY A 69 15.39 -10.68 -2.64
N VAL A 70 14.31 -10.05 -3.11
CA VAL A 70 14.29 -8.65 -3.55
C VAL A 70 14.29 -7.70 -2.36
N ASN A 71 13.47 -7.99 -1.35
CA ASN A 71 13.33 -7.20 -0.12
C ASN A 71 14.24 -7.78 0.96
N LYS A 72 15.52 -7.38 0.96
CA LYS A 72 16.53 -7.94 1.85
C LYS A 72 16.60 -7.19 3.18
N MET A 73 16.82 -7.94 4.25
CA MET A 73 17.18 -7.46 5.58
C MET A 73 18.59 -7.96 5.89
N ILE A 74 19.58 -7.10 5.70
CA ILE A 74 21.00 -7.43 5.93
C ILE A 74 21.33 -7.15 7.39
N ARG A 75 21.74 -8.20 8.11
CA ARG A 75 22.18 -8.11 9.51
C ARG A 75 23.65 -7.75 9.60
N SER A 76 24.00 -6.93 10.58
CA SER A 76 25.38 -6.72 11.07
C SER A 76 26.41 -6.41 9.98
N LYS A 77 26.06 -5.57 9.00
CA LYS A 77 26.98 -5.16 7.94
C LYS A 77 28.08 -4.25 8.50
N ALA A 78 29.31 -4.75 8.58
CA ALA A 78 30.44 -3.95 9.01
C ALA A 78 30.81 -2.89 7.98
N ILE A 79 30.81 -1.63 8.40
CA ILE A 79 31.09 -0.47 7.56
C ILE A 79 32.27 0.28 8.16
N PRO A 80 33.29 0.64 7.37
CA PRO A 80 34.42 1.39 7.90
C PRO A 80 33.98 2.76 8.36
N HIS A 81 34.42 3.19 9.54
CA HIS A 81 34.18 4.55 9.99
C HIS A 81 34.95 5.52 9.07
N PRO A 82 34.29 6.54 8.49
CA PRO A 82 34.86 7.32 7.40
C PRO A 82 36.05 8.21 7.82
N PHE A 83 36.27 8.39 9.13
CA PHE A 83 37.31 9.30 9.65
C PHE A 83 38.05 8.73 10.87
N VAL A 84 39.08 7.90 10.66
CA VAL A 84 39.96 7.50 11.77
C VAL A 84 41.42 7.57 11.33
N TYR A 85 41.92 8.80 11.22
CA TYR A 85 43.35 9.08 11.25
C TYR A 85 43.66 9.68 12.61
N ILE A 86 44.44 8.95 13.42
CA ILE A 86 45.06 9.49 14.62
C ILE A 86 46.56 9.58 14.29
N GLY A 87 47.02 10.76 13.89
CA GLY A 87 48.38 10.96 13.38
C GLY A 87 48.65 10.20 12.07
N SER A 88 49.77 9.48 11.99
CA SER A 88 50.19 8.68 10.82
C SER A 88 49.65 7.24 10.80
N THR A 89 48.95 6.83 11.86
CA THR A 89 48.39 5.47 12.02
C THR A 89 46.89 5.45 11.74
N SER A 90 46.48 4.59 10.81
CA SER A 90 45.07 4.33 10.51
C SER A 90 44.60 3.11 11.32
N ASN A 91 43.64 3.33 12.23
CA ASN A 91 42.91 2.26 12.88
C ASN A 91 41.55 2.14 12.21
N LYS A 92 41.30 1.05 11.48
CA LYS A 92 39.99 0.80 10.87
C LYS A 92 38.98 0.47 11.97
N ILE A 93 38.24 1.48 12.43
CA ILE A 93 37.07 1.28 13.29
C ILE A 93 35.92 0.92 12.36
N PHE A 94 35.15 -0.12 12.71
CA PHE A 94 33.94 -0.48 12.00
C PHE A 94 32.72 -0.05 12.82
N ILE A 95 31.71 0.42 12.12
CA ILE A 95 30.37 0.64 12.64
C ILE A 95 29.43 -0.41 12.05
N ILE A 96 28.53 -0.93 12.87
CA ILE A 96 27.70 -2.09 12.52
C ILE A 96 26.26 -1.75 12.91
N PRO A 97 25.38 -1.41 11.96
CA PRO A 97 23.94 -1.33 12.23
C PRO A 97 23.37 -2.73 12.46
N ASP A 98 22.28 -2.81 13.21
CA ASP A 98 21.57 -4.09 13.39
C ASP A 98 20.97 -4.55 12.06
N TYR A 99 20.26 -3.65 11.38
CA TYR A 99 19.66 -3.93 10.08
C TYR A 99 19.93 -2.84 9.05
N LEU A 100 20.34 -3.27 7.88
CA LEU A 100 20.29 -2.50 6.64
C LEU A 100 19.27 -3.16 5.70
N LEU A 101 18.19 -2.45 5.42
CA LEU A 101 17.14 -2.92 4.52
C LEU A 101 17.47 -2.51 3.09
N GLN A 102 17.28 -3.46 2.17
CA GLN A 102 17.41 -3.24 0.74
C GLN A 102 16.15 -3.67 -0.01
N VAL A 103 15.83 -2.93 -1.06
CA VAL A 103 14.82 -3.30 -2.06
C VAL A 103 15.49 -3.17 -3.42
N ASP A 104 15.43 -4.22 -4.25
CA ASP A 104 16.10 -4.28 -5.55
C ASP A 104 17.60 -3.90 -5.49
N ASN A 105 18.28 -4.35 -4.43
CA ASN A 105 19.69 -4.04 -4.11
C ASN A 105 20.00 -2.56 -3.80
N LEU A 106 18.98 -1.70 -3.71
CA LEU A 106 19.13 -0.33 -3.21
C LEU A 106 18.92 -0.30 -1.71
N ASN A 107 19.81 0.38 -0.99
CA ASN A 107 19.64 0.59 0.45
C ASN A 107 18.49 1.57 0.68
N VAL A 108 17.48 1.17 1.46
CA VAL A 108 16.29 2.00 1.70
C VAL A 108 16.16 2.51 3.13
N LEU A 109 16.58 1.72 4.12
CA LEU A 109 16.41 2.04 5.54
C LEU A 109 17.52 1.40 6.37
N VAL A 110 18.03 2.11 7.37
CA VAL A 110 18.84 1.54 8.45
C VAL A 110 18.00 1.55 9.72
N ILE A 111 17.98 0.45 10.47
CA ILE A 111 17.27 0.41 11.75
C ILE A 111 18.06 -0.34 12.81
N ASP A 112 18.15 0.27 14.00
CA ASP A 112 18.86 -0.28 15.16
C ASP A 112 17.90 -0.56 16.31
N ALA A 113 18.18 -1.64 17.03
CA ALA A 113 17.58 -1.89 18.33
C ALA A 113 18.32 -1.10 19.42
N LYS A 114 17.64 -0.80 20.51
CA LYS A 114 18.19 -0.27 21.76
C LYS A 114 17.52 -0.95 22.94
N SER A 115 18.12 -0.85 24.13
CA SER A 115 17.48 -1.38 25.34
C SER A 115 16.18 -0.61 25.67
N PRO A 116 15.20 -1.22 26.37
CA PRO A 116 13.89 -0.62 26.63
C PRO A 116 13.86 0.69 27.41
N LYS A 117 14.98 1.09 28.01
CA LYS A 117 15.13 2.34 28.77
C LYS A 117 15.78 3.47 27.98
N GLU A 118 16.32 3.16 26.80
CA GLU A 118 16.99 4.16 25.96
C GLU A 118 15.98 5.05 25.25
N ASN A 119 16.33 6.33 25.14
CA ASN A 119 15.59 7.28 24.31
C ASN A 119 15.93 7.03 22.83
N ILE A 120 14.89 6.92 22.01
CA ILE A 120 14.96 6.68 20.56
C ILE A 120 14.33 7.79 19.73
N ARG A 121 13.94 8.91 20.36
CA ARG A 121 13.35 10.08 19.72
C ARG A 121 14.37 11.20 19.51
N GLU A 122 15.37 11.29 20.37
CA GLU A 122 16.45 12.27 20.27
C GLU A 122 17.75 11.80 20.94
N GLY A 123 18.81 12.62 20.81
CA GLY A 123 20.09 12.40 21.50
C GLY A 123 21.06 11.49 20.77
N LYS A 124 21.98 10.89 21.55
CA LYS A 124 23.15 10.14 21.03
C LYS A 124 22.77 8.94 20.15
N ASN A 125 21.71 8.23 20.49
CA ASN A 125 21.30 7.02 19.77
C ASN A 125 20.79 7.38 18.38
N VAL A 126 19.97 8.43 18.28
CA VAL A 126 19.49 8.94 16.99
C VAL A 126 20.65 9.42 16.13
N GLN A 127 21.60 10.16 16.70
CA GLN A 127 22.80 10.62 15.98
C GLN A 127 23.67 9.46 15.48
N GLN A 128 23.79 8.39 16.27
CA GLN A 128 24.51 7.19 15.89
C GLN A 128 23.88 6.53 14.65
N VAL A 129 22.58 6.29 14.65
CA VAL A 129 21.91 5.63 13.51
C VAL A 129 21.83 6.56 12.30
N PHE A 130 21.64 7.86 12.52
CA PHE A 130 21.76 8.87 11.46
C PHE A 130 23.12 8.80 10.75
N SER A 131 24.21 8.63 11.50
CA SER A 131 25.56 8.49 10.92
C SER A 131 25.69 7.28 9.99
N TYR A 132 24.95 6.20 10.28
CA TYR A 132 24.89 5.02 9.40
C TYR A 132 24.15 5.36 8.11
N ALA A 133 22.98 5.99 8.22
CA ALA A 133 22.13 6.35 7.09
C ALA A 133 22.88 7.18 6.04
N ILE A 134 23.62 8.19 6.48
CA ILE A 134 24.38 9.10 5.59
C ILE A 134 25.74 8.54 5.16
N HIS A 135 26.15 7.38 5.65
CA HIS A 135 27.45 6.82 5.35
C HIS A 135 27.60 6.57 3.84
N PRO A 136 28.75 6.89 3.19
CA PRO A 136 28.95 6.71 1.76
C PRO A 136 28.62 5.32 1.18
N ASP A 137 28.84 4.27 1.97
CA ASP A 137 28.56 2.87 1.60
C ASP A 137 27.11 2.42 1.86
N ILE A 138 26.33 3.22 2.61
CA ILE A 138 24.90 2.98 2.86
C ILE A 138 24.04 3.94 2.03
N ARG A 139 24.11 5.25 2.29
CA ARG A 139 23.32 6.31 1.64
C ARG A 139 21.82 6.00 1.55
N THR A 140 21.16 5.88 2.70
CA THR A 140 19.70 5.80 2.78
C THR A 140 19.10 7.17 3.06
N ASN A 141 17.88 7.41 2.59
CA ASN A 141 17.13 8.61 2.95
C ASN A 141 16.40 8.50 4.29
N MET A 142 16.32 7.28 4.82
CA MET A 142 15.53 6.94 5.99
C MET A 142 16.37 6.16 7.00
N TYR A 143 16.04 6.34 8.28
CA TYR A 143 16.59 5.55 9.37
C TYR A 143 15.60 5.42 10.52
N GLY A 144 15.79 4.43 11.38
CA GLY A 144 14.88 4.17 12.48
C GLY A 144 15.56 3.55 13.69
N LEU A 145 14.84 3.57 14.81
CA LEU A 145 15.26 2.98 16.06
C LEU A 145 14.10 2.24 16.71
N CYS A 146 14.37 1.13 17.39
CA CYS A 146 13.38 0.42 18.19
C CYS A 146 13.94 0.14 19.59
N ASN A 147 13.21 0.48 20.65
CA ASN A 147 13.58 0.09 22.02
C ASN A 147 12.67 -1.02 22.59
N GLY A 148 11.85 -1.63 21.75
CA GLY A 148 10.89 -2.66 22.16
C GLY A 148 9.58 -2.10 22.73
N ARG A 149 9.54 -0.82 23.11
CA ARG A 149 8.29 -0.12 23.46
C ARG A 149 7.78 0.68 22.28
N GLU A 150 8.69 1.32 21.56
CA GLU A 150 8.37 2.18 20.44
C GLU A 150 9.31 1.89 19.27
N ILE A 151 8.84 2.24 18.07
CA ILE A 151 9.63 2.34 16.85
C ILE A 151 9.56 3.80 16.39
N SER A 152 10.72 4.46 16.31
CA SER A 152 10.84 5.82 15.80
C SER A 152 11.48 5.80 14.42
N ILE A 153 10.83 6.41 13.43
CA ILE A 153 11.31 6.50 12.05
C ILE A 153 11.61 7.95 11.71
N PHE A 154 12.73 8.17 11.02
CA PHE A 154 13.26 9.49 10.66
C PHE A 154 13.60 9.53 9.17
N SER A 155 13.50 10.73 8.62
CA SER A 155 14.13 11.08 7.34
C SER A 155 15.48 11.73 7.63
N VAL A 156 16.51 11.47 6.82
CA VAL A 156 17.80 12.17 6.88
C VAL A 156 17.63 13.68 6.70
N SER A 157 16.58 14.12 5.99
CA SER A 157 16.27 15.54 5.78
C SER A 157 15.55 16.23 6.94
N LYS A 158 15.13 15.50 7.98
CA LYS A 158 14.35 16.03 9.10
C LYS A 158 15.00 15.67 10.43
N LYS A 159 14.93 16.59 11.39
CA LYS A 159 15.43 16.35 12.75
C LYS A 159 14.42 15.55 13.59
N GLU A 160 13.15 15.88 13.46
CA GLU A 160 12.06 15.22 14.18
C GLU A 160 11.65 13.90 13.51
N PRO A 161 11.17 12.91 14.28
CA PRO A 161 10.68 11.66 13.72
C PRO A 161 9.47 11.92 12.83
N ILE A 162 9.42 11.23 11.70
CA ILE A 162 8.29 11.27 10.77
C ILE A 162 7.17 10.30 11.17
N GLY A 163 7.48 9.33 12.04
CA GLY A 163 6.53 8.38 12.61
C GLY A 163 7.08 7.80 13.91
N ILE A 164 6.19 7.67 14.89
CA ILE A 164 6.45 6.99 16.16
C ILE A 164 5.32 5.99 16.35
N PHE A 165 5.68 4.72 16.53
CA PHE A 165 4.73 3.62 16.63
C PHE A 165 4.94 2.91 17.95
N ASP A 166 3.87 2.83 18.75
CA ASP A 166 3.87 2.02 19.96
C ASP A 166 3.80 0.54 19.56
N VAL A 167 4.76 -0.25 20.06
CA VAL A 167 4.86 -1.70 19.79
C VAL A 167 3.68 -2.45 20.41
N PHE A 168 3.15 -1.97 21.55
CA PHE A 168 2.03 -2.60 22.24
C PHE A 168 0.73 -2.51 21.43
N THR A 169 0.52 -1.41 20.72
CA THR A 169 -0.65 -1.15 19.87
C THR A 169 -0.29 -1.16 18.39
N ILE A 170 0.76 -1.89 18.01
CA ILE A 170 1.31 -1.84 16.65
C ILE A 170 0.34 -2.41 15.62
N ASP A 171 -0.46 -3.42 15.98
CA ASP A 171 -1.45 -4.00 15.08
C ASP A 171 -2.57 -2.99 14.75
N GLU A 172 -2.93 -2.11 15.69
CA GLU A 172 -3.92 -1.04 15.47
C GLU A 172 -3.39 0.07 14.54
N ASN A 173 -2.07 0.24 14.51
CA ASN A 173 -1.39 1.26 13.71
C ASN A 173 -0.58 0.65 12.56
N TRP A 174 -0.88 -0.61 12.19
CA TRP A 174 -0.08 -1.38 11.26
C TRP A 174 -0.05 -0.72 9.88
N ASP A 175 -1.18 -0.24 9.40
CA ASP A 175 -1.30 0.44 8.11
C ASP A 175 -0.40 1.67 8.03
N GLN A 176 -0.30 2.44 9.11
CA GLN A 176 0.55 3.62 9.15
C GLN A 176 2.04 3.22 9.11
N LEU A 177 2.43 2.17 9.84
CA LEU A 177 3.80 1.65 9.79
C LEU A 177 4.13 1.09 8.41
N TYR A 178 3.22 0.30 7.83
CA TYR A 178 3.33 -0.27 6.50
C TYR A 178 3.51 0.82 5.44
N ARG A 179 2.68 1.87 5.47
CA ARG A 179 2.79 3.02 4.56
C ARG A 179 4.04 3.86 4.80
N THR A 180 4.75 3.68 5.92
CA THR A 180 5.97 4.44 6.23
C THR A 180 7.24 3.69 5.82
N ILE A 181 7.33 2.38 6.08
CA ILE A 181 8.58 1.62 5.94
C ILE A 181 8.45 0.27 5.22
N SER A 182 7.32 -0.05 4.60
CA SER A 182 7.27 -1.24 3.72
C SER A 182 8.18 -1.07 2.50
N PRO A 183 8.58 -2.17 1.84
CA PRO A 183 9.37 -2.10 0.61
C PRO A 183 8.76 -1.16 -0.43
N ILE A 184 7.45 -1.25 -0.65
CA ILE A 184 6.72 -0.45 -1.63
C ILE A 184 6.60 1.02 -1.20
N ALA A 185 6.44 1.30 0.10
CA ALA A 185 6.45 2.67 0.62
C ALA A 185 7.77 3.40 0.33
N LEU A 186 8.89 2.68 0.44
CA LEU A 186 10.22 3.26 0.30
C LEU A 186 10.72 3.35 -1.15
N THR A 187 10.17 2.56 -2.08
CA THR A 187 10.55 2.58 -3.49
C THR A 187 9.53 3.24 -4.41
N ASN A 188 8.24 2.96 -4.21
CA ASN A 188 7.16 3.45 -5.07
C ASN A 188 5.90 3.78 -4.25
N PRO A 189 5.95 4.86 -3.44
CA PRO A 189 4.87 5.19 -2.50
C PRO A 189 3.52 5.48 -3.17
N SER A 190 3.50 5.87 -4.45
CA SER A 190 2.25 6.07 -5.18
C SER A 190 1.43 4.79 -5.34
N LEU A 191 2.07 3.62 -5.30
CA LEU A 191 1.37 2.33 -5.39
C LEU A 191 0.53 2.01 -4.15
N LEU A 192 0.83 2.62 -3.00
CA LEU A 192 0.04 2.42 -1.77
C LEU A 192 -1.39 3.01 -1.86
N ASN A 193 -1.65 3.83 -2.88
CA ASN A 193 -2.95 4.46 -3.10
C ASN A 193 -3.78 3.71 -4.14
N TYR A 194 -3.29 2.60 -4.69
CA TYR A 194 -4.06 1.77 -5.59
C TYR A 194 -5.15 1.07 -4.79
N LEU A 195 -6.38 1.19 -5.27
CA LEU A 195 -7.48 0.39 -4.76
C LEU A 195 -7.42 -1.00 -5.40
N PRO A 196 -7.81 -2.06 -4.67
CA PRO A 196 -7.93 -3.39 -5.27
C PRO A 196 -8.88 -3.38 -6.47
N ASP A 197 -8.61 -4.22 -7.48
CA ASP A 197 -9.47 -4.33 -8.65
C ASP A 197 -10.74 -5.16 -8.35
N TYR A 198 -11.89 -4.61 -8.70
CA TYR A 198 -13.21 -5.22 -8.47
C TYR A 198 -13.39 -6.53 -9.25
N GLY A 199 -12.92 -6.59 -10.50
CA GLY A 199 -13.09 -7.78 -11.35
C GLY A 199 -12.28 -8.97 -10.82
N LEU A 200 -11.04 -8.74 -10.41
CA LEU A 200 -10.20 -9.74 -9.75
C LEU A 200 -10.80 -10.22 -8.42
N CYS A 201 -11.39 -9.31 -7.64
CA CYS A 201 -12.10 -9.69 -6.41
C CYS A 201 -13.27 -10.63 -6.73
N CYS A 202 -14.10 -10.28 -7.71
CA CYS A 202 -15.23 -11.11 -8.15
C CYS A 202 -14.80 -12.49 -8.66
N LEU A 203 -13.67 -12.55 -9.37
CA LEU A 203 -13.09 -13.81 -9.83
C LEU A 203 -12.67 -14.70 -8.65
N LYS A 204 -11.97 -14.14 -7.65
CA LYS A 204 -11.56 -14.87 -6.44
C LYS A 204 -12.75 -15.37 -5.63
N LEU A 205 -13.81 -14.58 -5.53
CA LEU A 205 -15.04 -14.95 -4.84
C LEU A 205 -15.92 -15.96 -5.61
N GLY A 206 -15.55 -16.31 -6.86
CA GLY A 206 -16.30 -17.26 -7.67
C GLY A 206 -17.63 -16.72 -8.21
N ILE A 207 -17.81 -15.39 -8.24
CA ILE A 207 -19.03 -14.73 -8.73
C ILE A 207 -18.87 -14.15 -10.14
N ALA A 208 -17.85 -14.54 -10.89
CA ALA A 208 -17.58 -13.97 -12.21
C ALA A 208 -18.64 -14.27 -13.30
N ASN A 209 -19.49 -15.29 -13.10
CA ASN A 209 -20.45 -15.77 -14.10
C ASN A 209 -21.85 -15.15 -13.98
N VAL A 210 -22.02 -14.07 -13.23
CA VAL A 210 -23.29 -13.34 -13.12
C VAL A 210 -23.15 -11.95 -13.71
N ASP A 211 -24.26 -11.37 -14.17
CA ASP A 211 -24.30 -9.95 -14.50
C ASP A 211 -24.29 -9.13 -13.20
N HIS A 212 -23.47 -8.09 -13.17
CA HIS A 212 -23.33 -7.12 -12.09
C HIS A 212 -24.05 -5.83 -12.48
N CYS A 213 -24.93 -5.35 -11.60
CA CYS A 213 -25.65 -4.09 -11.81
C CYS A 213 -25.09 -3.03 -10.86
N PHE A 214 -24.65 -1.92 -11.44
CA PHE A 214 -24.15 -0.73 -10.76
C PHE A 214 -25.17 0.38 -10.95
N TYR A 215 -25.67 0.95 -9.85
CA TYR A 215 -26.63 2.03 -9.87
C TYR A 215 -26.00 3.30 -9.30
N GLY A 216 -26.05 4.39 -10.06
CA GLY A 216 -25.53 5.69 -9.69
C GLY A 216 -24.01 5.72 -9.53
N ILE A 217 -23.28 4.90 -10.30
CA ILE A 217 -21.82 4.83 -10.20
C ILE A 217 -21.18 6.06 -10.84
N TRP A 218 -20.27 6.71 -10.11
CA TRP A 218 -19.66 7.97 -10.54
C TRP A 218 -18.49 7.71 -11.49
N ILE A 219 -18.64 8.10 -12.75
CA ILE A 219 -17.56 8.02 -13.73
C ILE A 219 -16.65 9.22 -13.58
N ASP A 220 -15.36 8.95 -13.35
CA ASP A 220 -14.30 9.95 -13.19
C ASP A 220 -13.38 10.02 -14.42
N SER A 221 -13.26 8.94 -15.20
CA SER A 221 -12.44 8.96 -16.40
C SER A 221 -12.97 8.01 -17.46
N ILE A 222 -12.74 8.40 -18.72
CA ILE A 222 -13.08 7.62 -19.89
C ILE A 222 -11.93 7.74 -20.88
N ILE A 223 -11.43 6.60 -21.36
CA ILE A 223 -10.32 6.54 -22.30
C ILE A 223 -10.81 5.81 -23.54
N ARG A 224 -10.48 6.34 -24.72
CA ARG A 224 -10.59 5.60 -25.97
C ARG A 224 -9.32 4.76 -26.15
N MET A 225 -9.46 3.44 -26.00
CA MET A 225 -8.33 2.50 -26.06
C MET A 225 -7.83 2.32 -27.49
N ASN A 226 -8.77 2.23 -28.44
CA ASN A 226 -8.48 2.12 -29.86
C ASN A 226 -9.67 2.62 -30.70
N ASP A 227 -9.71 2.25 -31.98
CA ASP A 227 -10.77 2.70 -32.87
C ASP A 227 -12.16 2.13 -32.57
N PHE A 228 -12.23 1.06 -31.77
CA PHE A 228 -13.42 0.25 -31.53
C PHE A 228 -13.80 0.13 -30.05
N GLU A 229 -12.88 0.40 -29.12
CA GLU A 229 -13.05 0.12 -27.69
C GLU A 229 -12.77 1.34 -26.82
N TYR A 230 -13.52 1.42 -25.74
CA TYR A 230 -13.47 2.46 -24.74
C TYR A 230 -13.50 1.82 -23.36
N THR A 231 -12.81 2.44 -22.40
CA THR A 231 -12.81 2.01 -21.00
C THR A 231 -13.22 3.19 -20.13
N MET A 232 -14.09 2.95 -19.15
CA MET A 232 -14.42 3.92 -18.10
C MET A 232 -13.87 3.44 -16.78
N SER A 233 -13.43 4.35 -15.94
CA SER A 233 -13.03 4.05 -14.56
C SER A 233 -14.02 4.64 -13.55
N SER A 234 -14.13 3.94 -12.43
CA SER A 234 -14.85 4.41 -11.24
C SER A 234 -14.32 3.70 -9.99
N VAL A 235 -14.81 4.14 -8.84
CA VAL A 235 -14.58 3.50 -7.54
C VAL A 235 -15.90 2.98 -7.00
N CYS A 236 -15.92 1.72 -6.55
CA CYS A 236 -17.10 1.07 -5.99
C CYS A 236 -16.70 0.19 -4.80
N PHE A 237 -17.32 0.42 -3.62
CA PHE A 237 -17.07 -0.35 -2.39
C PHE A 237 -15.58 -0.52 -2.04
N ASP A 238 -14.79 0.55 -2.15
CA ASP A 238 -13.33 0.57 -1.95
C ASP A 238 -12.50 -0.22 -2.99
N TYR A 239 -13.11 -0.62 -4.10
CA TYR A 239 -12.43 -1.19 -5.26
C TYR A 239 -12.36 -0.20 -6.41
N GLN A 240 -11.27 -0.26 -7.16
CA GLN A 240 -11.23 0.31 -8.51
C GLN A 240 -12.02 -0.61 -9.44
N VAL A 241 -12.86 -0.03 -10.29
CA VAL A 241 -13.60 -0.77 -11.31
C VAL A 241 -13.42 -0.11 -12.68
N SER A 242 -13.19 -0.96 -13.68
CA SER A 242 -13.05 -0.57 -15.08
C SER A 242 -14.16 -1.21 -15.90
N PHE A 243 -14.78 -0.43 -16.79
CA PHE A 243 -15.89 -0.85 -17.65
C PHE A 243 -15.51 -0.66 -19.11
N ASP A 244 -15.37 -1.77 -19.83
CA ASP A 244 -15.08 -1.80 -21.25
C ASP A 244 -16.38 -1.84 -22.06
N PHE A 245 -16.46 -0.98 -23.06
CA PHE A 245 -17.60 -0.94 -23.99
C PHE A 245 -17.13 -0.63 -25.41
N THR A 246 -17.95 -1.06 -26.37
CA THR A 246 -17.60 -0.97 -27.78
C THR A 246 -18.12 0.32 -28.41
N LYS A 247 -17.56 0.69 -29.56
CA LYS A 247 -18.04 1.78 -30.40
C LYS A 247 -19.52 1.66 -30.78
N ASN A 248 -20.05 0.45 -30.87
CA ASN A 248 -21.48 0.23 -31.14
C ASN A 248 -22.35 0.74 -29.98
N GLN A 249 -21.85 0.63 -28.75
CA GLN A 249 -22.52 1.09 -27.53
C GLN A 249 -22.25 2.58 -27.24
N LEU A 250 -21.35 3.25 -27.97
CA LEU A 250 -21.03 4.66 -27.74
C LEU A 250 -22.26 5.57 -27.88
N SER A 251 -23.11 5.30 -28.86
CA SER A 251 -24.32 6.12 -29.05
C SER A 251 -25.31 6.01 -27.88
N GLU A 252 -25.47 4.80 -27.34
CA GLU A 252 -26.27 4.51 -26.15
C GLU A 252 -25.64 5.21 -24.93
N PHE A 253 -24.36 4.98 -24.66
CA PHE A 253 -23.60 5.65 -23.60
C PHE A 253 -23.83 7.17 -23.57
N LEU A 254 -23.67 7.84 -24.71
CA LEU A 254 -23.84 9.30 -24.81
C LEU A 254 -25.26 9.78 -24.47
N MET A 255 -26.28 8.92 -24.58
CA MET A 255 -27.66 9.26 -24.17
C MET A 255 -27.83 9.31 -22.65
N HIS A 256 -27.03 8.55 -21.90
CA HIS A 256 -27.09 8.52 -20.43
C HIS A 256 -26.21 9.60 -19.78
N ILE A 257 -25.29 10.22 -20.52
CA ILE A 257 -24.51 11.36 -20.02
C ILE A 257 -25.42 12.60 -19.84
N PRO A 258 -25.24 13.37 -18.75
CA PRO A 258 -25.89 14.68 -18.58
C PRO A 258 -25.66 15.62 -19.78
N LEU A 259 -26.72 16.30 -20.23
CA LEU A 259 -26.68 17.14 -21.45
C LEU A 259 -25.55 18.19 -21.45
N ASN A 260 -25.30 18.80 -20.29
CA ASN A 260 -24.24 19.80 -20.10
C ASN A 260 -22.81 19.24 -20.18
N LYS A 261 -22.63 17.90 -20.19
CA LYS A 261 -21.33 17.23 -20.21
C LYS A 261 -21.04 16.47 -21.51
N ARG A 262 -22.05 16.22 -22.34
CA ARG A 262 -21.90 15.43 -23.57
C ARG A 262 -20.84 16.01 -24.50
N GLU A 263 -20.86 17.33 -24.72
CA GLU A 263 -19.95 17.98 -25.67
C GLU A 263 -18.49 17.84 -25.23
N ILE A 264 -18.20 18.06 -23.94
CA ILE A 264 -16.85 17.94 -23.42
C ILE A 264 -16.37 16.48 -23.47
N VAL A 265 -17.20 15.51 -23.09
CA VAL A 265 -16.85 14.08 -23.17
C VAL A 265 -16.57 13.66 -24.60
N VAL A 266 -17.46 13.99 -25.55
CA VAL A 266 -17.26 13.67 -26.97
C VAL A 266 -15.97 14.30 -27.47
N ARG A 267 -15.76 15.60 -27.23
CA ARG A 267 -14.53 16.27 -27.68
C ARG A 267 -13.27 15.60 -27.09
N SER A 268 -13.29 15.25 -25.81
CA SER A 268 -12.20 14.56 -25.13
C SER A 268 -11.88 13.18 -25.72
N LEU A 269 -12.88 12.42 -26.19
CA LEU A 269 -12.68 11.08 -26.75
C LEU A 269 -12.26 11.08 -28.23
N PHE A 270 -12.48 12.19 -28.96
CA PHE A 270 -12.16 12.32 -30.38
C PHE A 270 -10.97 13.25 -30.67
N CYS A 271 -10.48 13.98 -29.68
CA CYS A 271 -9.28 14.82 -29.79
C CYS A 271 -8.19 14.30 -28.85
N TYR A 272 -6.93 14.41 -29.27
CA TYR A 272 -5.78 14.10 -28.41
C TYR A 272 -5.91 14.82 -27.05
N PRO A 273 -5.76 14.14 -25.89
CA PRO A 273 -5.17 12.79 -25.71
C PRO A 273 -6.16 11.62 -25.73
N PHE A 274 -7.37 11.78 -26.30
CA PHE A 274 -8.41 10.76 -26.40
C PHE A 274 -8.92 10.24 -25.03
N LYS A 275 -8.90 11.15 -24.04
CA LYS A 275 -9.25 10.88 -22.64
C LYS A 275 -10.09 12.00 -22.08
N TYR A 276 -11.17 11.62 -21.41
CA TYR A 276 -11.89 12.45 -20.46
C TYR A 276 -11.41 12.09 -19.05
N SER A 277 -11.04 13.08 -18.24
CA SER A 277 -10.75 12.92 -16.81
C SER A 277 -11.43 14.07 -16.08
N ALA A 278 -12.21 13.76 -15.06
CA ALA A 278 -12.79 14.76 -14.18
C ALA A 278 -11.71 15.28 -13.22
N GLU A 279 -11.52 16.60 -13.19
CA GLU A 279 -10.61 17.26 -12.24
C GLU A 279 -11.32 17.70 -10.96
N SER A 280 -12.65 17.66 -10.96
CA SER A 280 -13.49 18.05 -9.83
C SER A 280 -14.75 17.18 -9.72
N GLN A 281 -15.38 17.18 -8.55
CA GLN A 281 -16.61 16.42 -8.31
C GLN A 281 -17.77 16.92 -9.20
N GLU A 282 -17.76 18.19 -9.61
CA GLU A 282 -18.77 18.75 -10.51
C GLU A 282 -18.64 18.21 -11.93
N GLU A 283 -17.45 17.72 -12.31
CA GLU A 283 -17.18 17.11 -13.62
C GLU A 283 -17.57 15.64 -13.66
N CYS A 284 -17.43 14.89 -12.56
CA CYS A 284 -17.90 13.51 -12.46
C CYS A 284 -19.41 13.39 -12.70
N PHE A 285 -19.89 12.26 -13.22
CA PHE A 285 -21.33 12.03 -13.39
C PHE A 285 -21.71 10.58 -13.11
N ALA A 286 -22.93 10.38 -12.62
CA ALA A 286 -23.46 9.07 -12.29
C ALA A 286 -24.05 8.38 -13.53
N LEU A 287 -23.83 7.07 -13.64
CA LEU A 287 -24.46 6.19 -14.62
C LEU A 287 -25.03 4.95 -13.94
N ASP A 288 -26.03 4.35 -14.56
CA ASP A 288 -26.48 3.00 -14.24
C ASP A 288 -25.94 2.05 -15.33
N ILE A 289 -25.22 1.00 -14.90
CA ILE A 289 -24.48 0.10 -15.80
C ILE A 289 -24.78 -1.34 -15.42
N ARG A 290 -25.13 -2.16 -16.41
CA ARG A 290 -25.09 -3.61 -16.27
C ARG A 290 -23.86 -4.14 -17.00
N ALA A 291 -23.03 -4.91 -16.31
CA ALA A 291 -21.78 -5.41 -16.85
C ALA A 291 -21.48 -6.84 -16.38
N ARG A 292 -20.62 -7.55 -17.11
CA ARG A 292 -20.13 -8.88 -16.74
C ARG A 292 -18.62 -8.86 -16.55
N ILE A 293 -18.09 -9.77 -15.75
CA ILE A 293 -16.63 -9.89 -15.62
C ILE A 293 -16.03 -10.24 -16.99
N GLY A 294 -14.98 -9.51 -17.38
CA GLY A 294 -14.23 -9.77 -18.60
C GLY A 294 -13.50 -11.11 -18.56
N LYS A 295 -12.88 -11.47 -19.69
CA LYS A 295 -12.26 -12.80 -19.86
C LYS A 295 -10.77 -12.83 -19.58
N GLU A 296 -10.09 -11.71 -19.78
CA GLU A 296 -8.63 -11.63 -19.76
C GLU A 296 -8.17 -10.67 -18.67
N ILE A 297 -7.32 -11.19 -17.78
CA ILE A 297 -6.61 -10.35 -16.82
C ILE A 297 -5.57 -9.54 -17.59
N GLN A 298 -5.64 -8.23 -17.43
CA GLN A 298 -4.69 -7.28 -17.99
C GLN A 298 -3.62 -6.97 -16.93
N SER A 299 -2.38 -6.86 -17.38
CA SER A 299 -1.24 -6.54 -16.51
C SER A 299 -0.52 -5.32 -17.06
N ASN A 300 -0.21 -4.37 -16.18
CA ASN A 300 0.72 -3.28 -16.47
C ASN A 300 1.96 -3.40 -15.57
N GLU A 301 2.84 -2.39 -15.57
CA GLU A 301 4.08 -2.41 -14.77
C GLU A 301 3.83 -2.46 -13.25
N ASN A 302 2.63 -2.09 -12.79
CA ASN A 302 2.30 -1.83 -11.40
C ASN A 302 1.17 -2.71 -10.84
N GLU A 303 0.23 -3.15 -11.66
CA GLU A 303 -0.95 -3.89 -11.23
C GLU A 303 -1.46 -4.88 -12.28
N ASP A 304 -2.22 -5.85 -11.78
CA ASP A 304 -3.12 -6.68 -12.56
C ASP A 304 -4.55 -6.20 -12.32
N TYR A 305 -5.37 -6.20 -13.37
CA TYR A 305 -6.77 -5.79 -13.30
C TYR A 305 -7.63 -6.57 -14.30
N LEU A 306 -8.92 -6.67 -14.02
CA LEU A 306 -9.87 -7.40 -14.86
C LEU A 306 -11.08 -6.51 -15.17
N PRO A 307 -11.08 -5.81 -16.31
CA PRO A 307 -12.20 -4.96 -16.70
C PRO A 307 -13.50 -5.75 -16.85
N LEU A 308 -14.61 -5.06 -16.60
CA LEU A 308 -15.96 -5.58 -16.83
C LEU A 308 -16.42 -5.20 -18.23
N GLU A 309 -17.00 -6.14 -18.96
CA GLU A 309 -17.63 -5.88 -20.25
C GLU A 309 -19.05 -5.33 -20.03
N VAL A 310 -19.33 -4.12 -20.51
CA VAL A 310 -20.66 -3.50 -20.43
C VAL A 310 -21.64 -4.28 -21.30
N VAL A 311 -22.75 -4.69 -20.69
CA VAL A 311 -23.89 -5.31 -21.37
C VAL A 311 -24.81 -4.22 -21.94
N ASP A 312 -25.17 -3.22 -21.12
CA ASP A 312 -26.02 -2.08 -21.47
C ASP A 312 -25.93 -0.95 -20.43
N PHE A 313 -26.37 0.24 -20.85
CA PHE A 313 -26.56 1.41 -20.00
C PHE A 313 -28.04 1.53 -19.64
N MET A 314 -28.34 1.71 -18.35
CA MET A 314 -29.71 1.71 -17.81
C MET A 314 -30.23 3.13 -17.51
#